data_AF-A0A561W3H8-F1
#
_entry.id   AF-A0A561W3H8-F1
#
_cell.length_a   1.000
_cell.length_b   1.000
_cell.length_c   1.000
_cell.angle_alpha   90.00
_cell.angle_beta   90.00
_cell.angle_gamma   90.00
#
_symmetry.space_group_name_H-M   'P 1'
#
loop_
_entity.id
_entity.type
_entity.pdbx_description
1 polymer ?
#
loop_
_entity_poly.entity_id
_entity_poly.type
_entity_poly.pdbx_seq_one_letter_code
_entity_poly.pdbx_strand_id
1 'polypeptide(L)'
;MRAAGTALLAALDPAARDEAVHPFDDESARRWLEYRPRPRPGVSLAAMDVAGRKAAHRLLATALSPSAYAQAMAIIALEEVLDRAEDWQRGRHSADYWVAVFGDPARDDRWAWRFEGHHLSVTMTVVAGQVSPAPIFFGANPAAVRYAGRPVSRPLGVEEDLALALLDALGPAERAAAIIADDAPADIISATRGQVDAPLEPLGVPSDRMGPTGRALLHQVVALYLDRLPPELATREAARLDAGPLHFAWAGPTRAGQRHYYRVQGDDLLIEYDNTSPDGNHAHTVLRRPASDFGADILAGHHRSHH
;
A
#
# COMPACT_ATOMS: atom_id res chain seq x y z
N MET A 1 4.32 -16.35 -7.79
CA MET A 1 4.52 -16.09 -6.34
C MET A 1 5.18 -17.27 -5.61
N ARG A 2 4.58 -18.48 -5.60
CA ARG A 2 5.12 -19.67 -4.90
C ARG A 2 6.61 -19.93 -5.13
N ALA A 3 7.01 -20.02 -6.40
CA ALA A 3 8.41 -20.24 -6.77
C ALA A 3 9.37 -19.17 -6.22
N ALA A 4 8.96 -17.90 -6.17
CA ALA A 4 9.78 -16.81 -5.63
C ALA A 4 9.89 -16.90 -4.09
N GLY A 5 8.81 -17.28 -3.40
CA GLY A 5 8.82 -17.51 -1.96
C GLY A 5 9.76 -18.66 -1.58
N THR A 6 9.67 -19.79 -2.28
CA THR A 6 10.60 -20.92 -2.09
C THR A 6 12.04 -20.54 -2.41
N ALA A 7 12.27 -19.79 -3.50
CA ALA A 7 13.61 -19.34 -3.88
C ALA A 7 14.22 -18.36 -2.86
N LEU A 8 13.41 -17.52 -2.23
CA LEU A 8 13.85 -16.69 -1.10
C LEU A 8 14.35 -17.56 0.04
N LEU A 9 13.52 -18.48 0.55
CA LEU A 9 13.90 -19.32 1.70
C LEU A 9 15.14 -20.20 1.42
N ALA A 10 15.36 -20.59 0.17
CA ALA A 10 16.55 -21.33 -0.23
C ALA A 10 17.82 -20.46 -0.36
N ALA A 11 17.67 -19.14 -0.54
CA ALA A 11 18.78 -18.20 -0.67
C ALA A 11 19.24 -17.61 0.68
N LEU A 12 18.48 -17.83 1.75
CA LEU A 12 18.84 -17.40 3.10
C LEU A 12 19.77 -18.42 3.76
N ASP A 13 20.74 -17.92 4.53
CA ASP A 13 21.47 -18.77 5.47
C ASP A 13 20.53 -19.26 6.60
N PRO A 14 20.95 -20.25 7.41
CA PRO A 14 20.08 -20.81 8.44
C PRO A 14 19.53 -19.78 9.45
N ALA A 15 20.35 -18.82 9.91
CA ALA A 15 19.92 -17.84 10.89
C ALA A 15 18.91 -16.85 10.28
N ALA A 16 19.22 -16.34 9.09
CA ALA A 16 18.33 -15.47 8.32
C ALA A 16 17.01 -16.17 7.99
N ARG A 17 17.04 -17.49 7.71
CA ARG A 17 15.83 -18.28 7.44
C ARG A 17 14.98 -18.46 8.69
N ASP A 18 15.59 -18.71 9.84
CA ASP A 18 14.87 -18.85 11.11
C ASP A 18 14.19 -17.54 11.52
N GLU A 19 14.78 -16.38 11.21
CA GLU A 19 14.16 -15.06 11.39
C GLU A 19 13.04 -14.78 10.37
N ALA A 20 13.18 -15.29 9.13
CA ALA A 20 12.23 -15.02 8.06
C ALA A 20 10.90 -15.77 8.20
N VAL A 21 10.94 -16.97 8.78
CA VAL A 21 9.82 -17.93 8.73
C VAL A 21 9.01 -17.89 10.02
N HIS A 22 7.70 -17.72 9.86
CA HIS A 22 6.73 -17.70 10.95
C HIS A 22 5.63 -18.75 10.69
N PRO A 23 4.95 -19.25 11.73
CA PRO A 23 3.73 -20.03 11.57
C PRO A 23 2.64 -19.21 10.85
N PHE A 24 1.84 -19.85 9.99
CA PHE A 24 0.74 -19.16 9.31
C PHE A 24 -0.29 -18.57 10.27
N ASP A 25 -0.55 -19.29 11.37
CA ASP A 25 -1.55 -18.92 12.38
C ASP A 25 -1.02 -17.89 13.40
N ASP A 26 0.22 -17.39 13.26
CA ASP A 26 0.68 -16.21 13.99
C ASP A 26 0.00 -14.96 13.43
N GLU A 27 -1.27 -14.75 13.80
CA GLU A 27 -2.06 -13.62 13.31
C GLU A 27 -1.47 -12.27 13.71
N SER A 28 -0.83 -12.19 14.88
CA SER A 28 -0.25 -10.96 15.40
C SER A 28 0.87 -10.44 14.49
N ALA A 29 1.70 -11.35 13.98
CA ALA A 29 2.73 -11.03 13.01
C ALA A 29 2.14 -11.00 11.58
N ARG A 30 1.25 -11.92 11.19
CA ARG A 30 0.74 -11.98 9.81
C ARG A 30 -0.12 -10.77 9.44
N ARG A 31 -0.89 -10.22 10.39
CA ARG A 31 -1.77 -9.04 10.21
C ARG A 31 -1.13 -7.72 10.64
N TRP A 32 0.19 -7.71 10.82
CA TRP A 32 0.95 -6.51 11.14
C TRP A 32 1.07 -5.59 9.93
N LEU A 33 0.91 -4.29 10.14
CA LEU A 33 1.21 -3.23 9.18
C LEU A 33 1.89 -2.10 9.95
N GLU A 34 3.12 -1.75 9.58
CA GLU A 34 3.86 -0.65 10.22
C GLU A 34 4.75 0.03 9.20
N TYR A 35 4.46 1.30 8.93
CA TYR A 35 5.23 2.14 8.01
C TYR A 35 6.15 3.13 8.73
N ARG A 36 6.19 3.12 10.07
CA ARG A 36 7.09 3.95 10.89
C ARG A 36 8.41 3.21 11.16
N PRO A 37 9.47 3.91 11.60
CA PRO A 37 10.77 3.29 11.87
C PRO A 37 10.73 2.51 13.21
N ARG A 38 10.26 1.26 13.17
CA ARG A 38 10.16 0.33 14.30
C ARG A 38 10.79 -1.02 13.93
N PRO A 39 11.34 -1.76 14.91
CA PRO A 39 11.62 -3.19 14.73
C PRO A 39 10.36 -3.93 14.31
N ARG A 40 10.49 -4.95 13.45
CA ARG A 40 9.36 -5.65 12.83
C ARG A 40 9.69 -7.13 12.59
N PRO A 41 8.67 -8.01 12.46
CA PRO A 41 8.87 -9.42 12.18
C PRO A 41 9.58 -9.68 10.84
N GLY A 42 10.30 -10.79 10.76
CA GLY A 42 11.04 -11.20 9.57
C GLY A 42 12.53 -10.91 9.66
N VAL A 43 13.22 -11.17 8.56
CA VAL A 43 14.65 -10.96 8.38
C VAL A 43 14.91 -9.64 7.65
N SER A 44 15.91 -8.88 8.13
CA SER A 44 16.33 -7.62 7.50
C SER A 44 17.13 -7.86 6.21
N LEU A 45 16.95 -7.00 5.20
CA LEU A 45 17.82 -6.99 4.01
C LEU A 45 19.29 -6.70 4.36
N ALA A 46 19.54 -6.01 5.48
CA ALA A 46 20.89 -5.75 5.98
C ALA A 46 21.58 -7.04 6.46
N ALA A 47 20.82 -8.03 6.93
CA ALA A 47 21.33 -9.33 7.37
C ALA A 47 21.54 -10.33 6.21
N MET A 48 21.06 -10.01 5.01
CA MET A 48 21.18 -10.90 3.84
C MET A 48 22.45 -10.64 3.04
N ASP A 49 22.89 -11.64 2.28
CA ASP A 49 23.88 -11.44 1.22
C ASP A 49 23.21 -10.90 -0.07
N VAL A 50 23.96 -10.83 -1.18
CA VAL A 50 23.43 -10.38 -2.46
C VAL A 50 22.34 -11.32 -3.00
N ALA A 51 22.49 -12.63 -2.81
CA ALA A 51 21.55 -13.62 -3.32
C ALA A 51 20.20 -13.52 -2.57
N GLY A 52 20.23 -13.46 -1.24
CA GLY A 52 19.07 -13.25 -0.38
C GLY A 52 18.33 -11.95 -0.71
N ARG A 53 19.05 -10.82 -0.79
CA ARG A 53 18.45 -9.53 -1.19
C ARG A 53 17.78 -9.60 -2.56
N LYS A 54 18.44 -10.21 -3.55
CA LYS A 54 17.84 -10.37 -4.89
C LYS A 54 16.60 -11.27 -4.87
N ALA A 55 16.59 -12.32 -4.05
CA ALA A 55 15.42 -13.17 -3.89
C ALA A 55 14.25 -12.45 -3.21
N ALA A 56 14.52 -11.62 -2.19
CA ALA A 56 13.53 -10.77 -1.54
C ALA A 56 12.88 -9.78 -2.53
N HIS A 57 13.70 -9.07 -3.31
CA HIS A 57 13.21 -8.17 -4.35
C HIS A 57 12.43 -8.91 -5.46
N ARG A 58 12.83 -10.12 -5.84
CA ARG A 58 12.08 -10.95 -6.79
C ARG A 58 10.72 -11.35 -6.24
N LEU A 59 10.62 -11.67 -4.94
CA LEU A 59 9.35 -11.94 -4.29
C LEU A 59 8.44 -10.70 -4.32
N LEU A 60 8.96 -9.53 -3.93
CA LEU A 60 8.25 -8.25 -4.01
C LEU A 60 7.75 -7.95 -5.43
N ALA A 61 8.58 -8.18 -6.45
CA ALA A 61 8.20 -8.00 -7.84
C ALA A 61 7.10 -8.97 -8.33
N THR A 62 6.79 -10.05 -7.59
CA THR A 62 5.63 -10.90 -7.92
C THR A 62 4.30 -10.32 -7.46
N ALA A 63 4.33 -9.34 -6.56
CA ALA A 63 3.15 -8.65 -6.03
C ALA A 63 2.85 -7.32 -6.74
N LEU A 64 3.84 -6.74 -7.40
CA LEU A 64 3.77 -5.40 -7.96
C LEU A 64 3.91 -5.40 -9.47
N SER A 65 3.18 -4.51 -10.15
CA SER A 65 3.44 -4.17 -11.55
C SER A 65 4.81 -3.50 -11.71
N PRO A 66 5.39 -3.42 -12.92
CA PRO A 66 6.67 -2.75 -13.13
C PRO A 66 6.71 -1.30 -12.65
N SER A 67 5.62 -0.54 -12.82
CA SER A 67 5.52 0.85 -12.35
C SER A 67 5.48 0.93 -10.83
N ALA A 68 4.66 0.11 -10.17
CA ALA A 68 4.59 0.13 -8.70
C ALA A 68 5.84 -0.45 -8.04
N TYR A 69 6.50 -1.42 -8.66
CA TYR A 69 7.82 -1.87 -8.20
C TYR A 69 8.85 -0.74 -8.30
N ALA A 70 8.83 0.04 -9.39
CA ALA A 70 9.70 1.21 -9.50
C ALA A 70 9.38 2.28 -8.44
N GLN A 71 8.11 2.54 -8.13
CA GLN A 71 7.71 3.41 -7.02
C GLN A 71 8.26 2.89 -5.69
N ALA A 72 8.07 1.60 -5.39
CA ALA A 72 8.60 0.98 -4.16
C ALA A 72 10.13 1.12 -4.06
N MET A 73 10.88 0.93 -5.15
CA MET A 73 12.33 1.11 -5.14
C MET A 73 12.74 2.57 -4.94
N ALA A 74 11.99 3.51 -5.53
CA ALA A 74 12.23 4.93 -5.32
C ALA A 74 11.99 5.32 -3.86
N ILE A 75 10.96 4.77 -3.22
CA ILE A 75 10.65 4.95 -1.80
C ILE A 75 11.77 4.39 -0.92
N ILE A 76 12.23 3.16 -1.20
CA ILE A 76 13.37 2.56 -0.49
C ILE A 76 14.60 3.47 -0.56
N ALA A 77 14.91 4.01 -1.74
CA ALA A 77 16.06 4.88 -1.95
C ALA A 77 15.93 6.25 -1.25
N LEU A 78 14.71 6.68 -0.88
CA LEU A 78 14.54 7.92 -0.10
C LEU A 78 15.12 7.81 1.31
N GLU A 79 15.36 6.61 1.85
CA GLU A 79 16.04 6.49 3.16
C GLU A 79 17.41 7.15 3.16
N GLU A 80 18.20 7.04 2.08
CA GLU A 80 19.51 7.70 1.97
C GLU A 80 19.39 9.23 1.90
N VAL A 81 18.34 9.71 1.22
CA VAL A 81 18.05 11.15 1.09
C VAL A 81 17.63 11.71 2.45
N LEU A 82 16.79 10.97 3.17
CA LEU A 82 16.29 11.36 4.48
C LEU A 82 17.41 11.29 5.52
N ASP A 83 18.27 10.27 5.50
CA ASP A 83 19.41 10.17 6.41
C ASP A 83 20.34 11.37 6.26
N ARG A 84 20.66 11.75 5.01
CA ARG A 84 21.43 12.95 4.71
C ARG A 84 20.73 14.22 5.22
N ALA A 85 19.41 14.33 5.06
CA ALA A 85 18.65 15.49 5.52
C ALA A 85 18.58 15.58 7.06
N GLU A 86 18.77 14.46 7.76
CA GLU A 86 18.84 14.34 9.21
C GLU A 86 20.30 14.33 9.72
N ASP A 87 21.25 14.83 8.93
CA ASP A 87 22.69 14.88 9.26
C ASP A 87 23.27 13.52 9.72
N TRP A 88 22.78 12.44 9.12
CA TRP A 88 23.19 11.05 9.39
C TRP A 88 23.01 10.61 10.86
N GLN A 89 22.22 11.35 11.65
CA GLN A 89 22.05 11.09 13.09
C GLN A 89 21.23 9.83 13.36
N ARG A 90 20.37 9.44 12.42
CA ARG A 90 19.48 8.27 12.57
C ARG A 90 20.05 7.01 11.92
N GLY A 91 21.04 7.13 11.04
CA GLY A 91 21.69 6.01 10.37
C GLY A 91 20.71 5.21 9.49
N ARG A 92 19.79 5.91 8.83
CA ARG A 92 18.80 5.25 7.95
C ARG A 92 19.50 4.69 6.73
N HIS A 93 19.04 3.54 6.27
CA HIS A 93 19.63 2.88 5.13
C HIS A 93 18.58 2.19 4.27
N SER A 94 18.83 2.11 2.97
CA SER A 94 17.98 1.40 2.01
C SER A 94 17.88 -0.12 2.25
N ALA A 95 18.62 -0.64 3.24
CA ALA A 95 18.57 -2.04 3.67
C ALA A 95 17.72 -2.23 4.94
N ASP A 96 17.13 -1.16 5.49
CA ASP A 96 16.22 -1.18 6.64
C ASP A 96 14.80 -1.60 6.21
N TYR A 97 14.74 -2.72 5.48
CA TYR A 97 13.53 -3.38 5.02
C TYR A 97 13.59 -4.85 5.42
N TRP A 98 12.44 -5.43 5.69
CA TRP A 98 12.28 -6.76 6.23
C TRP A 98 11.38 -7.59 5.36
N VAL A 99 11.67 -8.90 5.32
CA VAL A 99 10.81 -9.89 4.69
C VAL A 99 10.43 -10.95 5.70
N ALA A 100 9.13 -11.23 5.79
CA ALA A 100 8.58 -12.32 6.59
C ALA A 100 7.76 -13.25 5.70
N VAL A 101 7.86 -14.56 5.93
CA VAL A 101 7.10 -15.61 5.26
C VAL A 101 6.34 -16.39 6.34
N PHE A 102 5.03 -16.55 6.14
CA PHE A 102 4.13 -17.21 7.06
C PHE A 102 3.66 -18.54 6.44
N GLY A 103 4.01 -19.67 7.05
CA GLY A 103 3.83 -21.01 6.46
C GLY A 103 4.94 -21.40 5.47
N ASP A 104 4.78 -22.56 4.81
CA ASP A 104 5.74 -23.10 3.84
C ASP A 104 5.25 -22.91 2.39
N PRO A 105 5.82 -21.95 1.62
CA PRO A 105 5.46 -21.76 0.22
C PRO A 105 5.80 -22.98 -0.65
N ALA A 106 6.58 -23.97 -0.22
CA ALA A 106 6.79 -25.18 -1.02
C ALA A 106 5.70 -26.24 -0.82
N ARG A 107 5.03 -26.26 0.34
CA ARG A 107 4.19 -27.39 0.77
C ARG A 107 2.77 -27.02 1.15
N ASP A 108 2.57 -25.82 1.69
CA ASP A 108 1.29 -25.45 2.27
C ASP A 108 0.36 -24.85 1.22
N ASP A 109 -0.92 -25.15 1.34
CA ASP A 109 -1.98 -24.49 0.57
C ASP A 109 -2.26 -23.08 1.06
N ARG A 110 -1.98 -22.80 2.34
CA ARG A 110 -2.11 -21.49 2.99
C ARG A 110 -0.73 -20.98 3.36
N TRP A 111 -0.32 -19.89 2.76
CA TRP A 111 0.91 -19.20 3.13
C TRP A 111 0.77 -17.71 2.84
N ALA A 112 1.54 -16.88 3.52
CA ALA A 112 1.57 -15.45 3.26
C ALA A 112 3.00 -14.94 3.29
N TRP A 113 3.21 -13.73 2.80
CA TRP A 113 4.48 -13.04 2.96
C TRP A 113 4.27 -11.54 3.01
N ARG A 114 5.23 -10.87 3.62
CA ARG A 114 5.26 -9.42 3.79
C ARG A 114 6.63 -8.89 3.43
N PHE A 115 6.65 -7.74 2.76
CA PHE A 115 7.84 -6.93 2.55
C PHE A 115 7.57 -5.54 3.11
N GLU A 116 8.32 -5.12 4.11
CA GLU A 116 8.02 -3.88 4.84
C GLU A 116 9.25 -3.10 5.28
N GLY A 117 9.07 -1.80 5.43
CA GLY A 117 10.05 -0.89 6.00
C GLY A 117 9.43 0.45 6.28
N HIS A 118 10.27 1.44 6.60
CA HIS A 118 9.80 2.82 6.71
C HIS A 118 9.16 3.24 5.39
N HIS A 119 7.89 3.66 5.42
CA HIS A 119 7.10 4.04 4.25
C HIS A 119 6.76 2.94 3.22
N LEU A 120 6.90 1.67 3.52
CA LEU A 120 6.50 0.60 2.61
C LEU A 120 5.93 -0.59 3.36
N SER A 121 4.75 -1.07 2.96
CA SER A 121 4.25 -2.38 3.38
C SER A 121 3.48 -3.02 2.24
N VAL A 122 3.94 -4.20 1.80
CA VAL A 122 3.27 -5.01 0.79
C VAL A 122 3.02 -6.38 1.38
N THR A 123 1.74 -6.77 1.42
CA THR A 123 1.30 -8.06 1.97
C THR A 123 0.59 -8.87 0.90
N MET A 124 0.87 -10.17 0.85
CA MET A 124 0.16 -11.12 0.00
C MET A 124 -0.18 -12.36 0.82
N THR A 125 -1.46 -12.75 0.84
CA THR A 125 -1.91 -14.02 1.40
C THR A 125 -2.34 -14.95 0.29
N VAL A 126 -1.90 -16.19 0.30
CA VAL A 126 -2.20 -17.21 -0.71
C VAL A 126 -2.94 -18.38 -0.07
N VAL A 127 -4.10 -18.74 -0.60
CA VAL A 127 -4.91 -19.87 -0.14
C VAL A 127 -5.36 -20.67 -1.36
N ALA A 128 -4.96 -21.94 -1.45
CA ALA A 128 -5.32 -22.84 -2.55
C ALA A 128 -5.08 -22.23 -3.96
N GLY A 129 -4.00 -21.47 -4.11
CA GLY A 129 -3.62 -20.78 -5.35
C GLY A 129 -4.31 -19.42 -5.58
N GLN A 130 -5.31 -19.06 -4.79
CA GLN A 130 -5.90 -17.71 -4.79
C GLN A 130 -5.04 -16.76 -3.99
N VAL A 131 -4.82 -15.54 -4.50
CA VAL A 131 -4.02 -14.49 -3.83
C VAL A 131 -4.95 -13.42 -3.31
N SER A 132 -4.87 -13.03 -2.03
CA SER A 132 -5.45 -11.79 -1.51
C SER A 132 -4.33 -10.73 -1.40
N PRO A 133 -4.41 -9.61 -2.15
CA PRO A 133 -3.29 -8.70 -2.32
C PRO A 133 -3.34 -7.44 -1.43
N ALA A 134 -4.12 -7.44 -0.36
CA ALA A 134 -4.30 -6.28 0.50
C ALA A 134 -3.95 -6.59 1.97
N PRO A 135 -3.42 -5.61 2.73
CA PRO A 135 -3.19 -4.21 2.34
C PRO A 135 -1.88 -3.97 1.54
N ILE A 136 -1.85 -2.88 0.76
CA ILE A 136 -0.65 -2.31 0.14
C ILE A 136 -0.51 -0.85 0.55
N PHE A 137 0.54 -0.53 1.29
CA PHE A 137 0.88 0.80 1.77
C PHE A 137 2.17 1.29 1.11
N PHE A 138 2.12 2.47 0.48
CA PHE A 138 3.29 3.23 0.06
C PHE A 138 3.32 4.57 0.78
N GLY A 139 4.50 5.08 1.08
CA GLY A 139 4.70 6.44 1.59
C GLY A 139 5.96 7.05 1.00
N ALA A 140 6.10 8.37 1.10
CA ALA A 140 7.29 9.06 0.63
C ALA A 140 7.65 10.19 1.59
N ASN A 141 8.85 10.11 2.15
CA ASN A 141 9.43 11.12 3.02
C ASN A 141 10.92 11.31 2.66
N PRO A 142 11.27 12.42 1.97
CA PRO A 142 10.39 13.48 1.50
C PRO A 142 9.45 13.03 0.36
N ALA A 143 8.25 13.60 0.26
CA ALA A 143 7.30 13.31 -0.82
C ALA A 143 7.81 13.80 -2.18
N ALA A 144 8.62 14.86 -2.19
CA ALA A 144 9.32 15.38 -3.36
C ALA A 144 10.75 15.84 -3.01
N VAL A 145 11.71 15.42 -3.84
CA VAL A 145 13.07 15.99 -3.89
C VAL A 145 13.13 16.93 -5.08
N ARG A 146 13.63 18.16 -4.92
CA ARG A 146 13.59 19.20 -5.95
C ARG A 146 14.95 19.82 -6.24
N TYR A 147 15.16 20.20 -7.50
CA TYR A 147 16.29 21.03 -7.96
C TYR A 147 15.75 22.24 -8.73
N ALA A 148 16.06 23.45 -8.26
CA ALA A 148 15.57 24.70 -8.84
C ALA A 148 14.04 24.70 -9.10
N GLY A 149 13.27 24.19 -8.14
CA GLY A 149 11.80 24.07 -8.21
C GLY A 149 11.26 22.86 -8.98
N ARG A 150 12.08 22.17 -9.78
CA ARG A 150 11.68 20.99 -10.57
C ARG A 150 11.83 19.71 -9.74
N PRO A 151 10.86 18.77 -9.79
CA PRO A 151 11.01 17.50 -9.09
C PRO A 151 12.13 16.66 -9.72
N VAL A 152 13.07 16.23 -8.88
CA VAL A 152 14.06 15.19 -9.17
C VAL A 152 13.46 13.82 -8.88
N SER A 153 12.73 13.70 -7.76
CA SER A 153 11.97 12.51 -7.37
C SER A 153 10.65 12.95 -6.75
N ARG A 154 9.56 12.26 -7.10
CA ARG A 154 8.22 12.44 -6.50
C ARG A 154 7.42 11.14 -6.65
N PRO A 155 7.75 10.08 -5.89
CA PRO A 155 7.28 8.71 -6.17
C PRO A 155 5.76 8.56 -6.16
N LEU A 156 5.07 9.37 -5.35
CA LEU A 156 3.60 9.36 -5.19
C LEU A 156 2.91 10.58 -5.83
N GLY A 157 3.57 11.22 -6.79
CA GLY A 157 3.05 12.43 -7.43
C GLY A 157 1.88 12.19 -8.36
N VAL A 158 1.77 11.00 -8.96
CA VAL A 158 0.67 10.67 -9.88
C VAL A 158 -0.64 10.53 -9.09
N GLU A 159 -0.58 9.92 -7.89
CA GLU A 159 -1.70 9.80 -6.96
C GLU A 159 -2.23 11.17 -6.52
N GLU A 160 -1.33 12.12 -6.21
CA GLU A 160 -1.68 13.49 -5.81
C GLU A 160 -2.30 14.26 -6.98
N ASP A 161 -1.60 14.30 -8.12
CA ASP A 161 -1.99 15.09 -9.29
C ASP A 161 -3.37 14.65 -9.83
N LEU A 162 -3.65 13.33 -9.84
CA LEU A 162 -4.90 12.79 -10.36
C LEU A 162 -6.09 13.06 -9.42
N ALA A 163 -5.88 13.01 -8.10
CA ALA A 163 -6.92 13.33 -7.12
C ALA A 163 -7.26 14.82 -7.10
N LEU A 164 -6.25 15.69 -7.27
CA LEU A 164 -6.48 17.13 -7.46
C LEU A 164 -7.26 17.40 -8.75
N ALA A 165 -6.88 16.75 -9.86
CA ALA A 165 -7.61 16.86 -11.12
C ALA A 165 -9.07 16.40 -11.00
N LEU A 166 -9.32 15.32 -10.25
CA LEU A 166 -10.67 14.86 -9.92
C LEU A 166 -11.44 15.97 -9.17
N LEU A 167 -10.88 16.50 -8.09
CA LEU A 167 -11.52 17.54 -7.28
C LEU A 167 -11.84 18.81 -8.09
N ASP A 168 -10.94 19.20 -9.01
CA ASP A 168 -11.10 20.36 -9.89
C ASP A 168 -12.16 20.13 -10.99
N ALA A 169 -12.36 18.87 -11.41
CA ALA A 169 -13.37 18.51 -12.40
C ALA A 169 -14.80 18.43 -11.83
N LEU A 170 -14.96 18.41 -10.51
CA LEU A 170 -16.27 18.36 -9.86
C LEU A 170 -17.02 19.68 -10.01
N GLY A 171 -18.32 19.60 -10.32
CA GLY A 171 -19.20 20.77 -10.30
C GLY A 171 -19.35 21.34 -8.88
N PRO A 172 -19.84 22.58 -8.70
CA PRO A 172 -19.88 23.24 -7.39
C PRO A 172 -20.59 22.41 -6.29
N ALA A 173 -21.72 21.78 -6.61
CA ALA A 173 -22.47 20.95 -5.67
C ALA A 173 -21.78 19.62 -5.34
N GLU A 174 -21.14 18.99 -6.34
CA GLU A 174 -20.37 17.75 -6.16
C GLU A 174 -19.12 18.02 -5.31
N ARG A 175 -18.42 19.12 -5.59
CA ARG A 175 -17.23 19.56 -4.85
C ARG A 175 -17.55 19.90 -3.40
N ALA A 176 -18.67 20.58 -3.16
CA ALA A 176 -19.15 20.84 -1.79
C ALA A 176 -19.50 19.56 -1.03
N ALA A 177 -20.00 18.53 -1.72
CA ALA A 177 -20.25 17.22 -1.11
C ALA A 177 -18.96 16.40 -0.93
N ALA A 178 -17.96 16.57 -1.80
CA ALA A 178 -16.67 15.89 -1.71
C ALA A 178 -15.83 16.39 -0.52
N ILE A 179 -15.81 17.70 -0.27
CA ILE A 179 -15.02 18.29 0.80
C ILE A 179 -15.74 18.09 2.14
N ILE A 180 -15.21 17.18 2.96
CA ILE A 180 -15.83 16.78 4.24
C ILE A 180 -15.25 17.53 5.45
N ALA A 181 -14.10 18.19 5.29
CA ALA A 181 -13.48 18.99 6.34
C ALA A 181 -12.51 20.03 5.75
N ASP A 182 -12.42 21.19 6.42
CA ASP A 182 -11.47 22.26 6.06
C ASP A 182 -10.02 21.88 6.39
N ASP A 183 -9.81 21.02 7.40
CA ASP A 183 -8.52 20.54 7.84
C ASP A 183 -8.35 19.05 7.53
N ALA A 184 -7.16 18.68 7.05
CA ALA A 184 -6.79 17.28 6.86
C ALA A 184 -6.55 16.56 8.21
N PRO A 185 -6.71 15.23 8.29
CA PRO A 185 -6.24 14.41 9.41
C PRO A 185 -4.71 14.34 9.45
N ALA A 186 -4.13 13.99 10.61
CA ALA A 186 -2.67 13.97 10.84
C ALA A 186 -1.95 12.82 10.11
N ASP A 187 -2.72 11.82 9.69
CA ASP A 187 -2.29 10.64 8.96
C ASP A 187 -3.52 10.07 8.22
N ILE A 188 -3.32 9.06 7.37
CA ILE A 188 -4.42 8.22 6.88
C ILE A 188 -5.23 7.65 8.06
N ILE A 189 -6.56 7.53 7.92
CA ILE A 189 -7.46 7.20 9.04
C ILE A 189 -7.33 5.74 9.47
N SER A 190 -7.11 4.83 8.51
CA SER A 190 -6.89 3.41 8.81
C SER A 190 -5.57 3.15 9.53
N ALA A 191 -4.59 4.05 9.41
CA ALA A 191 -3.30 4.02 10.10
C ALA A 191 -2.64 2.62 10.05
N THR A 192 -2.02 2.19 11.16
CA THR A 192 -1.34 0.89 11.28
C THR A 192 -2.26 -0.26 11.70
N ARG A 193 -3.57 -0.17 11.50
CA ARG A 193 -4.51 -1.18 12.02
C ARG A 193 -4.46 -2.48 11.19
N GLY A 194 -4.31 -3.62 11.85
CA GLY A 194 -4.42 -4.96 11.23
C GLY A 194 -5.84 -5.33 10.78
N GLN A 195 -6.82 -4.49 11.08
CA GLN A 195 -8.21 -4.59 10.62
C GLN A 195 -8.82 -3.20 10.45
N VAL A 196 -9.73 -3.06 9.50
CA VAL A 196 -10.63 -1.92 9.37
C VAL A 196 -12.05 -2.44 9.52
N ASP A 197 -12.88 -1.71 10.24
CA ASP A 197 -14.29 -2.07 10.43
C ASP A 197 -15.03 -2.01 9.09
N ALA A 198 -15.88 -3.02 8.85
CA ALA A 198 -16.72 -3.13 7.67
C ALA A 198 -18.18 -3.42 8.09
N PRO A 199 -19.19 -2.85 7.40
CA PRO A 199 -19.07 -1.97 6.25
C PRO A 199 -18.58 -0.57 6.63
N LEU A 200 -17.89 0.08 5.68
CA LEU A 200 -17.40 1.44 5.85
C LEU A 200 -18.54 2.45 5.71
N GLU A 201 -18.63 3.42 6.63
CA GLU A 201 -19.56 4.54 6.48
C GLU A 201 -19.17 5.36 5.24
N PRO A 202 -20.11 5.60 4.30
CA PRO A 202 -19.77 6.32 3.10
C PRO A 202 -19.52 7.81 3.32
N LEU A 203 -18.41 8.31 2.77
CA LEU A 203 -18.03 9.72 2.86
C LEU A 203 -17.91 10.36 1.48
N GLY A 204 -18.25 11.64 1.42
CA GLY A 204 -18.05 12.47 0.24
C GLY A 204 -19.13 12.29 -0.82
N VAL A 205 -18.77 12.53 -2.07
CA VAL A 205 -19.70 12.47 -3.21
C VAL A 205 -19.68 11.08 -3.85
N PRO A 206 -20.85 10.44 -4.10
CA PRO A 206 -20.91 9.17 -4.82
C PRO A 206 -20.76 9.37 -6.34
N SER A 207 -20.23 8.36 -7.00
CA SER A 207 -19.87 8.37 -8.43
C SER A 207 -21.06 8.53 -9.37
N ASP A 208 -22.25 8.11 -8.95
CA ASP A 208 -23.51 8.25 -9.69
C ASP A 208 -24.04 9.69 -9.70
N ARG A 209 -23.60 10.52 -8.74
CA ARG A 209 -23.88 11.96 -8.67
C ARG A 209 -22.82 12.82 -9.35
N MET A 210 -21.73 12.23 -9.86
CA MET A 210 -20.69 12.95 -10.58
C MET A 210 -21.02 13.10 -12.07
N GLY A 211 -20.67 14.25 -12.64
CA GLY A 211 -20.59 14.43 -14.09
C GLY A 211 -19.62 13.44 -14.79
N PRO A 212 -19.72 13.27 -16.11
CA PRO A 212 -18.93 12.27 -16.85
C PRO A 212 -17.42 12.38 -16.65
N THR A 213 -16.88 13.60 -16.60
CA THR A 213 -15.44 13.86 -16.40
C THR A 213 -14.97 13.47 -15.01
N GLY A 214 -15.68 13.90 -13.96
CA GLY A 214 -15.37 13.54 -12.57
C GLY A 214 -15.44 12.04 -12.36
N ARG A 215 -16.50 11.38 -12.87
CA ARG A 215 -16.60 9.92 -12.81
C ARG A 215 -15.45 9.22 -13.51
N ALA A 216 -15.06 9.67 -14.71
CA ALA A 216 -13.93 9.10 -15.43
C ALA A 216 -12.60 9.25 -14.65
N LEU A 217 -12.36 10.42 -14.05
CA LEU A 217 -11.18 10.65 -13.21
C LEU A 217 -11.19 9.79 -11.94
N LEU A 218 -12.35 9.60 -11.29
CA LEU A 218 -12.49 8.69 -10.17
C LEU A 218 -12.11 7.25 -10.54
N HIS A 219 -12.58 6.76 -11.69
CA HIS A 219 -12.18 5.44 -12.18
C HIS A 219 -10.68 5.37 -12.49
N GLN A 220 -10.07 6.45 -13.00
CA GLN A 220 -8.62 6.50 -13.18
C GLN A 220 -7.86 6.46 -11.85
N VAL A 221 -8.34 7.14 -10.79
CA VAL A 221 -7.75 7.03 -9.45
C VAL A 221 -7.82 5.59 -8.97
N VAL A 222 -8.97 4.93 -9.08
CA VAL A 222 -9.07 3.52 -8.65
C VAL A 222 -8.17 2.60 -9.48
N ALA A 223 -8.15 2.78 -10.81
CA ALA A 223 -7.27 2.02 -11.70
C ALA A 223 -5.80 2.20 -11.33
N LEU A 224 -5.33 3.43 -11.06
CA LEU A 224 -3.96 3.71 -10.64
C LEU A 224 -3.52 2.87 -9.42
N TYR A 225 -4.42 2.68 -8.46
CA TYR A 225 -4.14 1.89 -7.26
C TYR A 225 -4.20 0.39 -7.52
N LEU A 226 -5.18 -0.09 -8.30
CA LEU A 226 -5.28 -1.51 -8.66
C LEU A 226 -4.15 -1.94 -9.60
N ASP A 227 -3.69 -1.05 -10.48
CA ASP A 227 -2.56 -1.24 -11.38
C ASP A 227 -1.21 -1.27 -10.64
N ARG A 228 -1.21 -1.09 -9.31
CA ARG A 228 -0.06 -1.51 -8.49
C ARG A 228 0.14 -3.01 -8.54
N LEU A 229 -0.91 -3.78 -8.84
CA LEU A 229 -0.87 -5.24 -8.93
C LEU A 229 -0.46 -5.70 -10.35
N PRO A 230 0.08 -6.92 -10.50
CA PRO A 230 0.22 -7.57 -11.80
C PRO A 230 -1.11 -7.61 -12.57
N PRO A 231 -1.11 -7.51 -13.92
CA PRO A 231 -2.33 -7.31 -14.72
C PRO A 231 -3.47 -8.30 -14.45
N GLU A 232 -3.16 -9.57 -14.21
CA GLU A 232 -4.16 -10.60 -13.89
C GLU A 232 -4.86 -10.34 -12.55
N LEU A 233 -4.09 -9.92 -11.53
CA LEU A 233 -4.63 -9.57 -10.22
C LEU A 233 -5.39 -8.25 -10.28
N ALA A 234 -4.86 -7.24 -10.98
CA ALA A 234 -5.54 -5.96 -11.17
C ALA A 234 -6.92 -6.13 -11.82
N THR A 235 -7.00 -6.93 -12.90
CA THR A 235 -8.26 -7.24 -13.59
C THR A 235 -9.25 -7.94 -12.65
N ARG A 236 -8.77 -8.92 -11.87
CA ARG A 236 -9.62 -9.64 -10.91
C ARG A 236 -10.13 -8.71 -9.81
N GLU A 237 -9.29 -7.86 -9.24
CA GLU A 237 -9.70 -6.93 -8.19
C GLU A 237 -10.64 -5.83 -8.72
N ALA A 238 -10.46 -5.39 -9.97
CA ALA A 238 -11.36 -4.44 -10.61
C ALA A 238 -12.77 -5.01 -10.80
N ALA A 239 -12.89 -6.29 -11.19
CA ALA A 239 -14.19 -6.96 -11.34
C ALA A 239 -14.97 -7.11 -10.03
N ARG A 240 -14.33 -6.88 -8.87
CA ARG A 240 -14.97 -6.90 -7.55
C ARG A 240 -15.60 -5.56 -7.16
N LEU A 241 -15.48 -4.53 -8.00
CA LEU A 241 -16.01 -3.18 -7.73
C LEU A 241 -17.46 -2.99 -8.19
N ASP A 242 -18.02 -3.91 -8.97
CA ASP A 242 -19.32 -3.75 -9.65
C ASP A 242 -20.56 -3.81 -8.74
N ALA A 243 -20.39 -3.83 -7.42
CA ALA A 243 -21.49 -4.01 -6.45
C ALA A 243 -22.21 -2.70 -6.04
N GLY A 244 -21.55 -1.54 -6.16
CA GLY A 244 -22.10 -0.27 -5.69
C GLY A 244 -21.33 0.97 -6.16
N PRO A 245 -21.83 2.19 -5.88
CA PRO A 245 -21.15 3.41 -6.28
C PRO A 245 -19.87 3.63 -5.47
N LEU A 246 -18.81 4.06 -6.16
CA LEU A 246 -17.61 4.56 -5.52
C LEU A 246 -17.90 5.93 -4.91
N HIS A 247 -17.30 6.27 -3.78
CA HIS A 247 -17.36 7.63 -3.25
C HIS A 247 -15.98 8.25 -3.15
N PHE A 248 -15.94 9.57 -3.30
CA PHE A 248 -14.75 10.38 -3.17
C PHE A 248 -14.94 11.45 -2.11
N ALA A 249 -14.07 11.47 -1.11
CA ALA A 249 -14.01 12.48 -0.08
C ALA A 249 -12.64 13.18 -0.06
N TRP A 250 -12.64 14.46 0.29
CA TRP A 250 -11.48 15.32 0.40
C TRP A 250 -11.49 16.05 1.75
N ALA A 251 -10.33 16.22 2.37
CA ALA A 251 -10.16 17.07 3.54
C ALA A 251 -8.88 17.91 3.42
N GLY A 252 -8.95 19.17 3.86
CA GLY A 252 -7.83 20.10 3.79
C GLY A 252 -7.83 21.04 2.56
N PRO A 253 -6.84 21.94 2.48
CA PRO A 253 -6.60 22.81 1.33
C PRO A 253 -6.64 22.08 -0.01
N THR A 254 -7.18 22.75 -1.04
CA THR A 254 -7.38 22.17 -2.38
C THR A 254 -6.30 22.60 -3.37
N ARG A 255 -5.11 22.91 -2.88
CA ARG A 255 -3.97 23.41 -3.68
C ARG A 255 -2.77 22.50 -3.39
N ALA A 256 -2.05 22.11 -4.44
CA ALA A 256 -0.86 21.27 -4.33
C ALA A 256 0.19 21.85 -3.36
N GLY A 257 1.00 20.96 -2.77
CA GLY A 257 2.07 21.36 -1.84
C GLY A 257 1.56 21.86 -0.48
N GLN A 258 0.34 21.48 -0.11
CA GLN A 258 -0.22 21.70 1.22
C GLN A 258 -0.71 20.37 1.77
N ARG A 259 -0.78 20.30 3.11
CA ARG A 259 -1.37 19.18 3.83
C ARG A 259 -2.81 18.94 3.37
N HIS A 260 -3.12 17.74 2.87
CA HIS A 260 -4.46 17.37 2.42
C HIS A 260 -4.66 15.86 2.54
N TYR A 261 -5.91 15.43 2.42
CA TYR A 261 -6.31 14.02 2.45
C TYR A 261 -7.38 13.76 1.42
N TYR A 262 -7.35 12.58 0.81
CA TYR A 262 -8.51 12.04 0.10
C TYR A 262 -8.77 10.58 0.45
N ARG A 263 -10.04 10.21 0.31
CA ARG A 263 -10.53 8.83 0.42
C ARG A 263 -11.31 8.48 -0.83
N VAL A 264 -10.98 7.34 -1.42
CA VAL A 264 -11.86 6.65 -2.37
C VAL A 264 -12.34 5.36 -1.73
N GLN A 265 -13.63 5.08 -1.83
CA GLN A 265 -14.22 3.93 -1.17
C GLN A 265 -15.36 3.31 -1.96
N GLY A 266 -15.51 1.99 -1.83
CA GLY A 266 -16.65 1.21 -2.27
C GLY A 266 -16.96 0.12 -1.24
N ASP A 267 -17.79 -0.85 -1.59
CA ASP A 267 -18.27 -1.87 -0.63
C ASP A 267 -17.14 -2.65 0.07
N ASP A 268 -16.11 -3.02 -0.70
CA ASP A 268 -14.89 -3.68 -0.20
C ASP A 268 -13.64 -3.00 -0.79
N LEU A 269 -13.67 -1.69 -0.97
CA LEU A 269 -12.51 -0.92 -1.40
C LEU A 269 -12.30 0.25 -0.45
N LEU A 270 -11.08 0.41 0.05
CA LEU A 270 -10.64 1.62 0.74
C LEU A 270 -9.29 2.04 0.18
N ILE A 271 -9.26 3.23 -0.39
CA ILE A 271 -8.06 3.95 -0.76
C ILE A 271 -8.00 5.20 0.09
N GLU A 272 -6.87 5.41 0.74
CA GLU A 272 -6.56 6.66 1.42
C GLU A 272 -5.25 7.21 0.88
N TYR A 273 -5.18 8.53 0.84
CA TYR A 273 -3.95 9.27 0.63
C TYR A 273 -3.98 10.47 1.56
N ASP A 274 -2.84 10.77 2.14
CA ASP A 274 -2.65 12.03 2.80
C ASP A 274 -1.25 12.58 2.55
N ASN A 275 -1.14 13.89 2.76
CA ASN A 275 0.13 14.52 2.98
C ASN A 275 0.13 14.99 4.43
N THR A 276 0.95 14.36 5.26
CA THR A 276 0.93 14.51 6.72
C THR A 276 1.59 15.81 7.18
N SER A 277 2.57 16.32 6.43
CA SER A 277 3.37 17.47 6.85
C SER A 277 2.75 18.81 6.42
N PRO A 278 2.92 19.88 7.20
CA PRO A 278 2.39 21.21 6.85
C PRO A 278 2.88 21.74 5.49
N ASP A 279 4.11 21.40 5.11
CA ASP A 279 4.74 21.79 3.84
C ASP A 279 4.38 20.87 2.66
N GLY A 280 3.50 19.89 2.86
CA GLY A 280 3.06 19.01 1.79
C GLY A 280 4.18 18.11 1.27
N ASN A 281 5.11 17.68 2.13
CA ASN A 281 6.30 16.93 1.74
C ASN A 281 6.48 15.59 2.47
N HIS A 282 5.40 15.00 2.98
CA HIS A 282 5.43 13.69 3.62
C HIS A 282 4.12 12.96 3.35
N ALA A 283 4.10 12.12 2.32
CA ALA A 283 2.87 11.53 1.79
C ALA A 283 2.71 10.08 2.24
N HIS A 284 1.50 9.69 2.63
CA HIS A 284 1.13 8.28 2.82
C HIS A 284 -0.03 7.91 1.92
N THR A 285 -0.07 6.64 1.54
CA THR A 285 -1.18 6.09 0.76
C THR A 285 -1.34 4.61 1.01
N VAL A 286 -2.60 4.15 1.08
CA VAL A 286 -2.92 2.75 1.29
C VAL A 286 -4.05 2.30 0.38
N LEU A 287 -3.93 1.08 -0.14
CA LEU A 287 -5.00 0.30 -0.74
C LEU A 287 -5.37 -0.83 0.23
N ARG A 288 -6.63 -0.89 0.63
CA ARG A 288 -7.20 -1.93 1.49
C ARG A 288 -8.46 -2.53 0.88
N ARG A 289 -8.74 -3.76 1.30
CA ARG A 289 -9.98 -4.49 1.01
C ARG A 289 -10.55 -4.90 2.38
N PRO A 290 -11.35 -4.07 3.06
CA PRO A 290 -11.72 -4.31 4.46
C PRO A 290 -12.25 -5.72 4.77
N ALA A 291 -12.99 -6.35 3.85
CA ALA A 291 -13.48 -7.71 4.01
C ALA A 291 -12.44 -8.79 3.65
N SER A 292 -11.42 -8.47 2.85
CA SER A 292 -10.38 -9.39 2.36
C SER A 292 -8.97 -9.12 2.89
N ASP A 293 -8.77 -8.10 3.71
CA ASP A 293 -7.47 -7.70 4.24
C ASP A 293 -6.78 -8.90 4.90
N PHE A 294 -5.51 -9.11 4.58
CA PHE A 294 -4.73 -10.27 5.03
C PHE A 294 -5.38 -11.63 4.69
N GLY A 295 -6.17 -11.67 3.61
CA GLY A 295 -6.85 -12.86 3.10
C GLY A 295 -8.04 -13.36 3.92
N ALA A 296 -8.66 -12.51 4.75
CA ALA A 296 -9.75 -12.91 5.64
C ALA A 296 -10.90 -13.63 4.91
N ASP A 297 -11.30 -13.15 3.73
CA ASP A 297 -12.38 -13.71 2.91
C ASP A 297 -12.05 -15.09 2.33
N ILE A 298 -10.90 -15.24 1.68
CA ILE A 298 -10.45 -16.49 1.06
C ILE A 298 -10.13 -17.55 2.13
N LEU A 299 -9.65 -17.11 3.31
CA LEU A 299 -9.47 -18.00 4.46
C LEU A 299 -10.82 -18.50 4.99
N ALA A 300 -11.78 -17.60 5.20
CA ALA A 300 -13.13 -17.99 5.63
C ALA A 300 -13.80 -18.93 4.61
N GLY A 301 -13.62 -18.68 3.30
CA GLY A 301 -14.09 -19.55 2.22
C GLY A 301 -13.45 -20.93 2.22
N HIS A 302 -12.14 -21.00 2.46
CA HIS A 302 -11.41 -22.26 2.56
C HIS A 302 -11.86 -23.09 3.77
N HIS A 303 -12.01 -22.46 4.94
CA HIS A 303 -12.52 -23.14 6.13
C HIS A 303 -13.91 -23.74 5.92
N ARG A 304 -14.81 -23.05 5.22
CA ARG A 304 -16.17 -23.58 4.91
C ARG A 304 -16.20 -24.72 3.89
N SER A 305 -15.16 -24.88 3.06
CA SER A 305 -15.12 -25.94 2.04
C SER A 305 -14.40 -27.20 2.50
N HIS A 306 -13.67 -27.12 3.61
CA HIS A 306 -12.85 -28.22 4.16
C HIS A 306 -13.33 -28.69 5.54
N HIS A 307 -14.45 -28.15 6.03
CA HIS A 307 -15.19 -28.57 7.23
C HIS A 307 -16.68 -28.63 6.91
#